data_AF-A0A7K3XZ41-F1
#
_entry.id   AF-A0A7K3XZ41-F1
#
_cell.length_a   1.000
_cell.length_b   1.000
_cell.length_c   1.000
_cell.angle_alpha   90.00
_cell.angle_beta   90.00
_cell.angle_gamma   90.00
#
_symmetry.space_group_name_H-M   'P 1'
#
loop_
_entity.id
_entity.type
_entity.pdbx_description
1 polymer ?
#
loop_
_entity_poly.entity_id
_entity_poly.type
_entity_poly.pdbx_seq_one_letter_code
_entity_poly.pdbx_strand_id
1 'polypeptide(L)'
;MTDGKISVPDGEEAPASQIGATLEALAATIADRRDAGEESYTHRLLAGSPDKVLKKVMEEAGEVALAAKDVEAWATSSIAAAVAFESARAAESAAAAEDPASAETTVADRAFDPDELAVQLPAEYDAAIDHLRYEAADVVYHLMVVLERYGISLDEFAAELNTRMTDAERPKGAVYLRPEHVKRGK
;
A
#
# COMPACT_ATOMS: atom_id res chain seq x y z
N MET A 1 8.48 15.81 6.79
CA MET A 1 8.17 16.56 5.56
C MET A 1 7.18 15.71 4.79
N THR A 2 5.96 16.18 4.56
CA THR A 2 5.03 15.52 3.63
C THR A 2 5.63 15.61 2.23
N ASP A 3 5.74 14.48 1.53
CA ASP A 3 6.51 14.24 0.30
C ASP A 3 6.04 15.03 -0.94
N GLY A 4 5.32 16.15 -0.80
CA GLY A 4 4.73 16.92 -1.90
C GLY A 4 3.65 16.19 -2.72
N LYS A 5 3.55 14.86 -2.59
CA LYS A 5 2.63 13.96 -3.31
C LYS A 5 1.16 14.16 -2.97
N ILE A 6 0.87 14.83 -1.86
CA ILE A 6 -0.49 15.04 -1.35
C ILE A 6 -0.73 16.56 -1.25
N SER A 7 -1.74 17.04 -1.96
CA SER A 7 -2.23 18.41 -1.88
C SER A 7 -3.69 18.44 -1.46
N VAL A 8 -4.06 19.50 -0.75
CA VAL A 8 -5.46 19.86 -0.49
C VAL A 8 -5.83 20.95 -1.49
N PRO A 9 -7.03 20.92 -2.12
CA PRO A 9 -7.45 21.98 -3.03
C PRO A 9 -7.41 23.37 -2.40
N ASP A 10 -7.13 24.38 -3.23
CA ASP A 10 -7.02 25.77 -2.76
C ASP A 10 -8.31 26.25 -2.09
N GLY A 11 -8.19 26.76 -0.87
CA GLY A 11 -9.32 27.27 -0.09
C GLY A 11 -10.13 26.21 0.66
N GLU A 12 -9.71 24.94 0.61
CA GLU A 12 -10.31 23.86 1.39
C GLU A 12 -9.46 23.49 2.62
N GLU A 13 -10.14 23.08 3.70
CA GLU A 13 -9.50 22.52 4.88
C GLU A 13 -9.57 20.99 4.84
N ALA A 14 -8.48 20.33 5.21
CA ALA A 14 -8.46 18.88 5.30
C ALA A 14 -9.44 18.40 6.39
N PRO A 15 -10.21 17.32 6.14
CA PRO A 15 -11.05 16.71 7.17
C PRO A 15 -10.20 16.15 8.31
N ALA A 16 -10.83 15.92 9.46
CA ALA A 16 -10.16 15.35 10.64
C ALA A 16 -9.50 13.98 10.37
N SER A 17 -10.06 13.21 9.44
CA SER A 17 -9.47 11.97 8.92
C SER A 17 -9.69 11.89 7.42
N GLN A 18 -8.59 11.94 6.64
CA GLN A 18 -8.66 11.80 5.18
C GLN A 18 -9.25 10.45 4.77
N ILE A 19 -8.76 9.36 5.36
CA ILE A 19 -9.25 8.02 5.02
C ILE A 19 -10.70 7.82 5.46
N GLY A 20 -11.09 8.31 6.65
CA GLY A 20 -12.47 8.19 7.14
C GLY A 20 -13.46 8.91 6.24
N ALA A 21 -13.21 10.20 5.97
CA ALA A 21 -14.06 11.00 5.09
C ALA A 21 -14.15 10.42 3.68
N THR A 22 -13.03 9.89 3.15
CA THR A 22 -12.99 9.28 1.80
C THR A 22 -13.82 8.00 1.74
N LEU A 23 -13.68 7.10 2.72
CA LEU A 23 -14.44 5.84 2.74
C LEU A 23 -15.94 6.09 2.91
N GLU A 24 -16.33 7.04 3.77
CA GLU A 24 -17.74 7.42 3.95
C GLU A 24 -18.34 8.00 2.66
N ALA A 25 -17.66 8.95 2.02
CA ALA A 25 -18.10 9.54 0.76
C ALA A 25 -18.15 8.51 -0.39
N LEU A 26 -17.18 7.61 -0.44
CA LEU A 26 -17.14 6.54 -1.43
C LEU A 26 -18.27 5.52 -1.21
N ALA A 27 -18.55 5.13 0.03
CA ALA A 27 -19.69 4.25 0.34
C ALA A 27 -21.02 4.88 -0.06
N ALA A 28 -21.22 6.16 0.27
CA ALA A 28 -22.41 6.90 -0.16
C ALA A 28 -22.53 6.93 -1.70
N THR A 29 -21.44 7.23 -2.40
CA THR A 29 -21.40 7.22 -3.87
C THR A 29 -21.73 5.83 -4.45
N ILE A 30 -21.21 4.76 -3.84
CA ILE A 30 -21.49 3.38 -4.28
C ILE A 30 -22.97 3.04 -4.06
N ALA A 31 -23.54 3.40 -2.92
CA ALA A 31 -24.96 3.20 -2.61
C ALA A 31 -25.86 3.95 -3.59
N ASP A 32 -25.58 5.24 -3.86
CA ASP A 32 -26.35 6.06 -4.82
C ASP A 32 -26.32 5.47 -6.23
N ARG A 33 -25.20 4.84 -6.62
CA ARG A 33 -25.06 4.21 -7.93
C ARG A 33 -25.88 2.92 -8.10
N ARG A 34 -26.57 2.44 -7.06
CA ARG A 34 -27.59 1.39 -7.20
C ARG A 34 -28.68 1.81 -8.17
N ASP A 35 -29.10 3.08 -8.10
CA ASP A 35 -30.19 3.64 -8.90
C ASP A 35 -29.70 4.36 -10.17
N ALA A 36 -28.40 4.29 -10.47
CA ALA A 36 -27.83 4.81 -11.72
C ALA A 36 -28.21 3.95 -12.94
N GLY A 37 -27.89 4.43 -14.14
CA GLY A 37 -28.13 3.68 -15.37
C GLY A 37 -27.00 2.69 -15.70
N GLU A 38 -27.20 1.94 -16.78
CA GLU A 38 -26.26 0.93 -17.30
C GLU A 38 -24.90 1.50 -17.71
N GLU A 39 -24.76 2.82 -17.88
CA GLU A 39 -23.48 3.49 -18.09
C GLU A 39 -22.56 3.43 -16.87
N SER A 40 -23.13 3.36 -15.66
CA SER A 40 -22.38 3.30 -14.41
C SER A 40 -21.72 1.94 -14.22
N TYR A 41 -20.39 1.94 -14.10
CA TYR A 41 -19.63 0.72 -13.80
C TYR A 41 -20.10 0.07 -12.49
N THR A 42 -20.27 0.87 -11.43
CA THR A 42 -20.73 0.40 -10.13
C THR A 42 -22.14 -0.19 -10.23
N HIS A 43 -23.05 0.43 -10.98
CA HIS A 43 -24.40 -0.10 -11.19
C HIS A 43 -24.35 -1.51 -11.79
N ARG A 44 -23.55 -1.72 -12.84
CA ARG A 44 -23.38 -3.04 -13.47
C ARG A 44 -22.82 -4.09 -12.51
N LEU A 45 -21.96 -3.69 -11.57
CA LEU A 45 -21.44 -4.58 -10.52
C LEU A 45 -22.47 -4.91 -9.45
N LEU A 46 -23.34 -3.96 -9.09
CA LEU A 46 -24.40 -4.12 -8.10
C LEU A 46 -25.58 -4.94 -8.64
N ALA A 47 -26.06 -4.62 -9.84
CA ALA A 47 -27.24 -5.22 -10.46
C ALA A 47 -26.95 -6.51 -11.25
N GLY A 48 -25.73 -6.65 -11.80
CA GLY A 48 -25.31 -7.81 -12.59
C GLY A 48 -25.01 -9.06 -11.77
N SER A 49 -24.47 -10.12 -12.39
CA SER A 49 -24.07 -11.36 -11.67
C SER A 49 -23.09 -11.07 -10.51
N PRO A 50 -23.25 -11.70 -9.32
CA PRO A 50 -22.26 -11.64 -8.23
C PRO A 50 -20.85 -12.01 -8.68
N ASP A 51 -20.73 -12.96 -9.60
CA ASP A 51 -19.44 -13.45 -10.09
C ASP A 51 -18.57 -12.32 -10.67
N LYS A 52 -19.18 -11.27 -11.23
CA LYS A 52 -18.44 -10.13 -11.78
C LYS A 52 -17.65 -9.38 -10.70
N VAL A 53 -18.31 -9.00 -9.62
CA VAL A 53 -17.65 -8.26 -8.54
C VAL A 53 -16.75 -9.17 -7.70
N LEU A 54 -17.14 -10.42 -7.49
CA LEU A 54 -16.32 -11.38 -6.75
C LEU A 54 -15.04 -11.75 -7.51
N LYS A 55 -15.12 -11.90 -8.84
CA LYS A 55 -13.93 -12.06 -9.67
C LYS A 55 -13.00 -10.86 -9.51
N LYS A 56 -13.54 -9.65 -9.51
CA LYS A 56 -12.74 -8.43 -9.32
C LYS A 56 -12.00 -8.44 -7.98
N VAL A 57 -12.68 -8.70 -6.87
CA VAL A 57 -12.02 -8.82 -5.56
C VAL A 57 -10.83 -9.78 -5.58
N MET A 58 -10.96 -10.94 -6.26
CA MET A 58 -9.87 -11.90 -6.38
C MET A 58 -8.74 -11.44 -7.32
N GLU A 59 -9.09 -10.79 -8.43
CA GLU A 59 -8.15 -10.22 -9.40
C GLU A 59 -7.28 -9.17 -8.72
N GLU A 60 -7.90 -8.16 -8.11
CA GLU A 60 -7.14 -7.03 -7.54
C GLU A 60 -6.31 -7.45 -6.33
N ALA A 61 -6.79 -8.41 -5.52
CA ALA A 61 -5.99 -8.96 -4.42
C ALA A 61 -4.75 -9.70 -4.93
N GLY A 62 -4.84 -10.37 -6.09
CA GLY A 62 -3.71 -10.97 -6.77
C GLY A 62 -2.74 -9.92 -7.32
N GLU A 63 -3.27 -8.85 -7.93
CA GLU A 63 -2.47 -7.76 -8.47
C GLU A 63 -1.72 -6.99 -7.38
N VAL A 64 -2.34 -6.72 -6.22
CA VAL A 64 -1.64 -6.18 -5.03
C VAL A 64 -0.46 -7.05 -4.63
N ALA A 65 -0.65 -8.37 -4.59
CA ALA A 65 0.41 -9.29 -4.18
C ALA A 65 1.57 -9.33 -5.20
N LEU A 66 1.28 -9.17 -6.49
CA LEU A 66 2.29 -9.09 -7.54
C LEU A 66 3.02 -7.74 -7.51
N ALA A 67 2.30 -6.63 -7.44
CA ALA A 67 2.88 -5.29 -7.37
C ALA A 67 3.80 -5.13 -6.14
N ALA A 68 3.42 -5.70 -5.00
CA ALA A 68 4.29 -5.72 -3.81
C ALA A 68 5.61 -6.49 -4.05
N LYS A 69 5.56 -7.60 -4.80
CA LYS A 69 6.77 -8.33 -5.16
C LYS A 69 7.66 -7.56 -6.12
N ASP A 70 7.08 -6.81 -7.04
CA ASP A 70 7.84 -5.97 -7.97
C ASP A 70 8.59 -4.87 -7.23
N VAL A 71 7.96 -4.22 -6.24
CA VAL A 71 8.62 -3.25 -5.33
C VAL A 71 9.84 -3.88 -4.64
N GLU A 72 9.66 -5.04 -4.02
CA GLU A 72 10.73 -5.78 -3.32
C GLU A 72 11.85 -6.20 -4.28
N ALA A 73 11.51 -6.62 -5.50
CA ALA A 73 12.49 -7.01 -6.52
C ALA A 73 13.36 -5.82 -6.95
N TRP A 74 12.77 -4.65 -7.14
CA TRP A 74 13.52 -3.43 -7.47
C TRP A 74 14.42 -2.99 -6.30
N ALA A 75 13.91 -2.97 -5.07
CA ALA A 75 14.70 -2.63 -3.89
C ALA A 75 15.92 -3.56 -3.73
N THR A 76 15.71 -4.87 -3.87
CA THR A 76 16.79 -5.87 -3.77
C THR A 76 17.81 -5.70 -4.89
N SER A 77 17.36 -5.45 -6.12
CA SER A 77 18.23 -5.25 -7.28
C SER A 77 19.10 -4.00 -7.13
N SER A 78 18.55 -2.91 -6.59
CA SER A 78 19.30 -1.68 -6.34
C SER A 78 20.41 -1.88 -5.31
N ILE A 79 20.13 -2.58 -4.21
CA ILE A 79 21.14 -2.91 -3.19
C ILE A 79 22.22 -3.81 -3.79
N ALA A 80 21.83 -4.86 -4.52
CA ALA A 80 22.78 -5.75 -5.18
C ALA A 80 23.70 -5.02 -6.16
N ALA A 81 23.14 -4.08 -6.94
CA ALA A 81 23.91 -3.24 -7.85
C ALA A 81 24.90 -2.32 -7.12
N ALA A 82 24.50 -1.71 -6.00
CA ALA A 82 25.38 -0.86 -5.20
C ALA A 82 26.55 -1.65 -4.58
N VAL A 83 26.26 -2.81 -3.98
CA VAL A 83 27.29 -3.71 -3.43
C VAL A 83 28.26 -4.17 -4.52
N ALA A 84 27.76 -4.49 -5.71
CA ALA A 84 28.60 -4.86 -6.85
C ALA A 84 29.48 -3.70 -7.33
N PHE A 85 28.94 -2.47 -7.36
CA PHE A 85 29.68 -1.27 -7.74
C PHE A 85 30.81 -0.95 -6.76
N GLU A 86 30.55 -1.03 -5.44
CA GLU A 86 31.57 -0.86 -4.42
C GLU A 86 32.66 -1.93 -4.52
N SER A 87 32.26 -3.18 -4.71
CA SER A 87 33.19 -4.30 -4.89
C SER A 87 34.10 -4.10 -6.10
N ALA A 88 33.55 -3.63 -7.23
CA ALA A 88 34.31 -3.32 -8.43
C ALA A 88 35.29 -2.14 -8.21
N ARG A 89 34.84 -1.07 -7.55
CA ARG A 89 35.67 0.10 -7.21
C ARG A 89 36.83 -0.28 -6.28
N ALA A 90 36.58 -1.14 -5.30
CA ALA A 90 37.62 -1.65 -4.40
C ALA A 90 38.67 -2.45 -5.18
N ALA A 91 38.25 -3.34 -6.08
CA ALA A 91 39.15 -4.13 -6.93
C ALA A 91 40.00 -3.26 -7.87
N GLU A 92 39.41 -2.22 -8.46
CA GLU A 92 40.13 -1.29 -9.33
C GLU A 92 41.17 -0.46 -8.57
N SER A 93 40.84 -0.02 -7.34
CA SER A 93 41.81 0.69 -6.47
C SER A 93 43.01 -0.18 -6.08
N ALA A 94 42.78 -1.49 -5.86
CA ALA A 94 43.84 -2.44 -5.54
C ALA A 94 44.74 -2.71 -6.75
N ALA A 95 44.18 -2.70 -7.97
CA ALA A 95 44.94 -2.88 -9.21
C ALA A 95 45.77 -1.65 -9.60
N ALA A 96 45.36 -0.44 -9.17
CA ALA A 96 46.05 0.82 -9.45
C ALA A 96 47.15 1.19 -8.44
N ALA A 97 47.32 0.43 -7.35
CA ALA A 97 48.35 0.67 -6.36
C ALA A 97 49.74 0.28 -6.90
N GLU A 98 50.62 1.26 -7.11
CA GLU A 98 51.97 1.07 -7.67
C GLU A 98 52.95 0.35 -6.72
N ASP A 99 52.65 0.27 -5.42
CA ASP A 99 53.43 -0.49 -4.43
C ASP A 99 52.50 -1.33 -3.53
N PRO A 100 52.47 -2.67 -3.69
CA PRO A 100 51.59 -3.56 -2.93
C PRO A 100 52.00 -3.72 -1.46
N ALA A 101 53.18 -3.24 -1.05
CA ALA A 101 53.69 -3.37 0.31
C ALA A 101 53.36 -2.17 1.23
N SER A 102 52.95 -1.03 0.69
CA SER A 102 52.50 0.14 1.47
C SER A 102 50.98 0.21 1.67
N ALA A 103 50.23 -0.71 1.05
CA ALA A 103 48.78 -0.80 1.21
C ALA A 103 48.40 -1.54 2.50
N GLU A 104 48.78 -1.01 3.66
CA GLU A 104 48.00 -1.25 4.88
C GLU A 104 46.68 -0.49 4.73
N THR A 105 45.77 -1.06 3.94
CA THR A 105 44.39 -0.59 3.90
C THR A 105 43.72 -1.11 5.17
N THR A 106 43.83 -0.35 6.26
CA THR A 106 43.02 -0.54 7.46
C THR A 106 41.57 -0.19 7.13
N VAL A 107 40.86 -1.13 6.49
CA VAL A 107 39.40 -1.08 6.34
C VAL A 107 38.72 -1.16 7.72
N ALA A 108 39.44 -1.66 8.73
CA ALA A 108 38.93 -1.89 10.09
C ALA A 108 38.58 -0.63 10.89
N ASP A 109 38.94 0.58 10.44
CA ASP A 109 38.72 1.83 11.20
C ASP A 109 37.94 2.91 10.41
N ARG A 110 37.42 2.58 9.22
CA ARG A 110 36.47 3.46 8.54
C ARG A 110 35.13 3.34 9.27
N ALA A 111 34.73 4.39 9.98
CA ALA A 111 33.38 4.51 10.49
C ALA A 111 32.41 4.28 9.33
N PHE A 112 31.47 3.35 9.49
CA PHE A 112 30.38 3.15 8.56
C PHE A 112 29.61 4.46 8.47
N ASP A 113 29.74 5.16 7.33
CA ASP A 113 28.93 6.33 7.03
C ASP A 113 27.64 5.84 6.36
N PRO A 114 26.49 5.83 7.07
CA PRO A 114 25.23 5.37 6.48
C PRO A 114 24.79 6.23 5.28
N ASP A 115 25.31 7.47 5.13
CA ASP A 115 25.03 8.32 3.97
C ASP A 115 25.90 7.97 2.74
N GLU A 116 27.03 7.27 2.90
CA GLU A 116 27.84 6.77 1.76
C GLU A 116 27.12 5.65 0.98
N LEU A 117 26.18 4.94 1.63
CA LEU A 117 25.38 3.86 1.04
C LEU A 117 24.01 4.32 0.54
N ALA A 118 23.82 5.63 0.32
CA ALA A 118 22.58 6.17 -0.24
C ALA A 118 22.41 5.74 -1.71
N VAL A 119 21.89 4.53 -1.90
CA VAL A 119 21.53 4.01 -3.22
C VAL A 119 20.31 4.77 -3.70
N GLN A 120 20.47 5.57 -4.75
CA GLN A 120 19.33 6.12 -5.45
C GLN A 120 18.53 4.96 -6.06
N LEU A 121 17.29 4.81 -5.60
CA LEU A 121 16.38 3.85 -6.19
C LEU A 121 16.03 4.30 -7.62
N PRO A 122 15.87 3.35 -8.55
CA PRO A 122 15.55 3.64 -9.94
C PRO A 122 14.11 4.14 -10.08
N ALA A 123 13.78 4.83 -11.16
CA ALA A 123 12.42 5.35 -11.40
C ALA A 123 11.36 4.23 -11.45
N GLU A 124 11.78 3.03 -11.83
CA GLU A 124 10.99 1.81 -11.85
C GLU A 124 10.51 1.40 -10.44
N TYR A 125 11.28 1.72 -9.39
CA TYR A 125 10.84 1.51 -8.01
C TYR A 125 9.64 2.40 -7.67
N ASP A 126 9.72 3.70 -8.00
CA ASP A 126 8.61 4.63 -7.76
C ASP A 126 7.36 4.23 -8.56
N ALA A 127 7.54 3.79 -9.80
CA ALA A 127 6.46 3.26 -10.62
C ALA A 127 5.81 2.01 -10.01
N ALA A 128 6.61 1.10 -9.43
CA ALA A 128 6.11 -0.08 -8.74
C ALA A 128 5.34 0.28 -7.45
N ILE A 129 5.80 1.28 -6.70
CA ILE A 129 5.08 1.83 -5.53
C ILE A 129 3.75 2.45 -5.96
N ASP A 130 3.75 3.20 -7.05
CA ASP A 130 2.53 3.80 -7.60
C ASP A 130 1.52 2.74 -8.04
N HIS A 131 2.00 1.68 -8.69
CA HIS A 131 1.16 0.56 -9.10
C HIS A 131 0.60 -0.19 -7.89
N LEU A 132 1.42 -0.49 -6.88
CA LEU A 132 0.95 -1.10 -5.62
C LEU A 132 -0.14 -0.27 -4.95
N ARG A 133 0.03 1.06 -4.89
CA ARG A 133 -0.98 1.97 -4.33
C ARG A 133 -2.28 1.93 -5.12
N TYR A 134 -2.20 1.87 -6.45
CA TYR A 134 -3.36 1.77 -7.32
C TYR A 134 -4.15 0.47 -7.06
N GLU A 135 -3.49 -0.68 -7.07
CA GLU A 135 -4.18 -1.97 -6.86
C GLU A 135 -4.74 -2.12 -5.44
N ALA A 136 -4.05 -1.57 -4.44
CA ALA A 136 -4.56 -1.56 -3.07
C ALA A 136 -5.87 -0.77 -2.96
N ALA A 137 -6.01 0.32 -3.71
CA ALA A 137 -7.25 1.09 -3.76
C ALA A 137 -8.37 0.31 -4.45
N ASP A 138 -8.06 -0.41 -5.54
CA ASP A 138 -9.03 -1.20 -6.29
C ASP A 138 -9.59 -2.37 -5.46
N VAL A 139 -8.75 -3.05 -4.66
CA VAL A 139 -9.21 -4.04 -3.67
C VAL A 139 -10.25 -3.44 -2.71
N VAL A 140 -9.96 -2.27 -2.15
CA VAL A 140 -10.87 -1.60 -1.20
C VAL A 140 -12.18 -1.21 -1.90
N TYR A 141 -12.09 -0.65 -3.12
CA TYR A 141 -13.26 -0.27 -3.89
C TYR A 141 -14.18 -1.47 -4.18
N HIS A 142 -13.68 -2.57 -4.73
CA HIS A 142 -14.54 -3.73 -5.03
C HIS A 142 -15.03 -4.42 -3.77
N LEU A 143 -14.24 -4.44 -2.68
CA LEU A 143 -14.73 -4.92 -1.39
C LEU A 143 -15.93 -4.08 -0.91
N MET A 144 -15.86 -2.75 -0.99
CA MET A 144 -16.98 -1.88 -0.62
C MET A 144 -18.22 -2.09 -1.49
N VAL A 145 -18.04 -2.37 -2.79
CA VAL A 145 -19.17 -2.76 -3.67
C VAL A 145 -19.78 -4.08 -3.23
N VAL A 146 -18.98 -5.06 -2.81
CA VAL A 146 -19.48 -6.32 -2.23
C VAL A 146 -20.27 -6.07 -0.95
N LEU A 147 -19.72 -5.26 -0.03
CA LEU A 147 -20.40 -4.92 1.23
C LEU A 147 -21.77 -4.27 0.97
N GLU A 148 -21.84 -3.25 0.11
CA GLU A 148 -23.10 -2.61 -0.29
C GLU A 148 -24.06 -3.60 -0.95
N ARG A 149 -23.56 -4.45 -1.85
CA ARG A 149 -24.38 -5.44 -2.55
C ARG A 149 -25.11 -6.39 -1.60
N TYR A 150 -24.46 -6.75 -0.49
CA TYR A 150 -24.99 -7.67 0.52
C TYR A 150 -25.58 -6.95 1.75
N GLY A 151 -25.66 -5.61 1.72
CA GLY A 151 -26.28 -4.81 2.78
C GLY A 151 -25.47 -4.72 4.07
N ILE A 152 -24.15 -4.89 4.00
CA ILE A 152 -23.24 -4.73 5.14
C ILE A 152 -22.79 -3.26 5.15
N SER A 153 -23.19 -2.51 6.17
CA SER A 153 -22.81 -1.10 6.28
C SER A 153 -21.34 -0.93 6.68
N LEU A 154 -20.76 0.25 6.40
CA LEU A 154 -19.42 0.57 6.88
C LEU A 154 -19.32 0.54 8.41
N ASP A 155 -20.37 0.90 9.14
CA ASP A 155 -20.41 0.80 10.60
C ASP A 155 -20.34 -0.66 11.07
N GLU A 156 -21.07 -1.56 10.40
CA GLU A 156 -21.03 -2.99 10.70
C GLU A 156 -19.64 -3.58 10.40
N PHE A 157 -19.05 -3.18 9.27
CA PHE A 157 -17.70 -3.60 8.90
C PHE A 157 -16.64 -3.02 9.86
N ALA A 158 -16.74 -1.75 10.23
CA ALA A 158 -15.86 -1.12 11.21
C ALA A 158 -15.97 -1.80 12.57
N ALA A 159 -17.20 -2.15 12.99
CA ALA A 159 -17.44 -2.89 14.21
C ALA A 159 -16.74 -4.27 14.21
N GLU A 160 -16.74 -4.96 13.07
CA GLU A 160 -16.01 -6.21 12.89
C GLU A 160 -14.49 -6.00 12.90
N LEU A 161 -13.98 -4.94 12.25
CA LEU A 161 -12.55 -4.60 12.28
C LEU A 161 -12.05 -4.27 13.69
N ASN A 162 -12.85 -3.55 14.48
CA ASN A 162 -12.54 -3.17 15.86
C ASN A 162 -12.31 -4.37 16.80
N THR A 163 -12.78 -5.57 16.43
CA THR A 163 -12.53 -6.81 17.18
C THR A 163 -11.09 -7.31 17.06
N ARG A 164 -10.31 -6.81 16.09
CA ARG A 164 -8.90 -7.15 15.90
C ARG A 164 -7.95 -6.32 16.78
N MET A 165 -8.49 -5.31 17.46
CA MET A 165 -7.74 -4.41 18.34
C MET A 165 -8.05 -4.74 19.80
N THR A 166 -7.04 -4.61 20.66
CA THR A 166 -7.25 -4.58 22.11
C THR A 166 -8.06 -3.35 22.51
N ASP A 167 -8.62 -3.35 23.71
CA ASP A 167 -9.40 -2.22 24.22
C ASP A 167 -8.57 -0.93 24.37
N ALA A 168 -7.25 -1.06 24.54
CA ALA A 168 -6.34 0.08 24.65
C ALA A 168 -5.97 0.68 23.28
N GLU A 169 -5.93 -0.12 22.22
CA GLU A 169 -5.60 0.31 20.85
C GLU A 169 -6.79 0.93 20.13
N ARG A 170 -8.00 0.55 20.52
CA ARG A 170 -9.23 0.93 19.81
C ARG A 170 -9.55 2.42 19.97
N PRO A 171 -10.07 3.08 18.92
CA PRO A 171 -10.56 4.46 19.04
C PRO A 171 -11.65 4.60 20.10
N LYS A 172 -11.63 5.73 20.82
CA LYS A 172 -12.71 6.07 21.76
C LYS A 172 -14.02 6.25 20.99
N GLY A 173 -15.07 5.59 21.46
CA GLY A 173 -16.39 5.63 20.82
C GLY A 173 -16.56 4.68 19.62
N ALA A 174 -15.58 3.83 19.34
CA ALA A 174 -15.67 2.81 18.30
C ALA A 174 -16.89 1.89 18.49
N VAL A 175 -17.56 1.56 17.38
CA VAL A 175 -18.75 0.71 17.32
C VAL A 175 -18.40 -0.78 17.48
N TYR A 176 -19.40 -1.58 17.91
CA TYR A 176 -19.28 -3.03 18.09
C TYR A 176 -20.47 -3.78 17.53
N LEU A 177 -20.21 -4.99 17.04
CA LEU A 177 -21.24 -5.98 16.86
C LEU A 177 -21.68 -6.45 18.25
N ARG A 178 -22.99 -6.60 18.44
CA ARG A 178 -23.50 -7.18 19.68
C ARG A 178 -23.05 -8.64 19.77
N PRO A 179 -22.81 -9.20 20.97
CA PRO A 179 -22.27 -10.55 21.14
C PRO A 179 -23.02 -11.64 20.36
N GLU A 180 -24.34 -11.52 20.23
CA GLU A 180 -25.22 -12.44 19.48
C GLU A 180 -24.97 -12.47 17.96
N HIS A 181 -24.35 -11.42 17.42
CA HIS A 181 -23.99 -11.29 16.00
C HIS A 181 -22.54 -11.73 15.72
N VAL A 182 -21.71 -11.93 16.74
CA VAL A 182 -20.34 -12.42 16.59
C VAL A 182 -20.34 -13.94 16.50
N LYS A 183 -20.69 -14.47 15.33
CA LYS A 183 -20.69 -15.91 15.05
C LYS A 183 -19.41 -16.30 14.33
N ARG A 184 -18.37 -16.59 15.10
CA ARG A 184 -17.14 -17.20 14.57
C ARG A 184 -17.47 -18.63 14.17
N GLY A 185 -17.72 -18.87 12.87
CA GLY A 185 -17.76 -20.23 12.33
C GLY A 185 -16.44 -20.93 12.66
N LYS A 186 -16.51 -22.22 13.01
CA LYS A 186 -15.33 -23.07 13.16
C LYS A 186 -14.69 -23.34 11.81
#